data_AF-A0A9E4TPF4-F1
#
_entry.id   AF-A0A9E4TPF4-F1
#
_cell.length_a   1.000
_cell.length_b   1.000
_cell.length_c   1.000
_cell.angle_alpha   90.00
_cell.angle_beta   90.00
_cell.angle_gamma   90.00
#
_symmetry.space_group_name_H-M   'P 1'
#
loop_
_entity.id
_entity.type
_entity.pdbx_description
1 polymer ?
#
loop_
_entity_poly.entity_id
_entity_poly.type
_entity_poly.pdbx_seq_one_letter_code
_entity_poly.pdbx_strand_id
1 'polypeptide(L)'
;MATERDNSPIQDGLETTAIIALTRNGATMARRLAKSLDRDSTLFIDRRFREEGDTGESFDLPLRPVVERAFAEFSSLVLFLSAGATIRLLAPLLESKQVDPAVVCVDDA
;
A
#
# COMPACT_ATOMS: atom_id res chain seq x y z
N MET A 1 22.96 7.94 -23.94
CA MET A 1 21.90 8.66 -24.67
C MET A 1 20.67 8.66 -23.80
N ALA A 2 20.22 9.85 -23.43
CA ALA A 2 19.02 10.07 -22.64
C ALA A 2 17.81 9.46 -23.34
N THR A 3 17.03 8.67 -22.62
CA THR A 3 15.61 8.53 -22.91
C THR A 3 14.87 9.06 -21.69
N GLU A 4 14.88 10.37 -21.56
CA GLU A 4 13.73 11.11 -21.05
C GLU A 4 12.57 10.74 -21.97
N ARG A 5 11.77 9.75 -21.57
CA ARG A 5 10.42 9.59 -22.10
C ARG A 5 9.50 10.01 -20.99
N ASP A 6 8.71 11.03 -21.30
CA ASP A 6 7.57 11.54 -20.57
C ASP A 6 7.20 10.72 -19.34
N ASN A 7 7.40 11.31 -18.16
CA ASN A 7 6.58 11.03 -17.00
C ASN A 7 5.18 11.61 -17.29
N SER A 8 4.51 11.05 -18.29
CA SER A 8 3.11 11.36 -18.59
C SER A 8 2.33 11.12 -17.31
N PRO A 9 1.54 12.10 -16.84
CA PRO A 9 0.72 11.90 -15.66
C PRO A 9 -0.12 10.64 -15.88
N ILE A 10 -0.11 9.77 -14.88
CA ILE A 10 -1.02 8.63 -14.79
C ILE A 10 -2.41 9.19 -15.10
N GLN A 11 -3.08 8.63 -16.10
CA GLN A 11 -4.36 9.16 -16.62
C GLN A 11 -5.36 9.35 -15.48
N ASP A 12 -6.16 10.43 -15.56
CA ASP A 12 -7.16 10.97 -14.63
C ASP A 12 -8.15 9.95 -13.97
N GLY A 13 -7.64 8.91 -13.32
CA GLY A 13 -8.28 8.17 -12.24
C GLY A 13 -7.63 8.65 -10.96
N LEU A 14 -8.43 8.99 -9.94
CA LEU A 14 -7.95 9.41 -8.62
C LEU A 14 -6.71 8.58 -8.22
N GLU A 15 -5.57 9.23 -8.01
CA GLU A 15 -4.37 8.57 -7.50
C GLU A 15 -4.63 8.12 -6.06
N THR A 16 -5.20 6.92 -5.91
CA THR A 16 -5.56 6.35 -4.62
C THR A 16 -4.42 5.54 -4.04
N THR A 17 -4.15 5.73 -2.75
CA THR A 17 -3.09 5.02 -2.03
C THR A 17 -3.66 3.95 -1.09
N ALA A 18 -3.26 2.70 -1.26
CA ALA A 18 -3.50 1.65 -0.28
C ALA A 18 -2.44 1.71 0.82
N ILE A 19 -2.86 1.86 2.08
CA ILE A 19 -1.97 1.82 3.24
C ILE A 19 -2.25 0.54 4.01
N ILE A 20 -1.29 -0.39 4.07
CA ILE A 20 -1.51 -1.75 4.60
C ILE A 20 -0.66 -1.97 5.84
N ALA A 21 -1.28 -2.41 6.94
CA ALA A 21 -0.60 -2.72 8.19
C ALA A 21 -1.03 -4.05 8.80
N LEU A 22 -0.03 -4.89 9.13
CA LEU A 22 -0.25 -6.21 9.72
C LEU A 22 0.06 -6.27 11.22
N THR A 23 0.92 -5.40 11.74
CA THR A 23 1.35 -5.41 13.15
C THR A 23 0.74 -4.24 13.91
N ARG A 24 0.75 -4.32 15.25
CA ARG A 24 0.28 -3.22 16.12
C ARG A 24 1.01 -1.91 15.85
N ASN A 25 2.34 -1.95 15.76
CA ASN A 25 3.14 -0.75 15.49
C ASN A 25 2.92 -0.25 14.06
N GLY A 26 2.84 -1.17 13.09
CA GLY A 26 2.42 -0.89 11.72
C GLY A 26 1.10 -0.13 11.66
N ALA A 27 0.06 -0.58 12.36
CA ALA A 27 -1.25 0.08 12.40
C ALA A 27 -1.16 1.50 12.98
N THR A 28 -0.34 1.69 14.02
CA THR A 28 -0.11 3.01 14.63
C THR A 28 0.52 3.99 13.64
N MET A 29 1.56 3.56 12.92
CA MET A 29 2.21 4.41 11.92
C MET A 29 1.32 4.64 10.69
N ALA A 30 0.62 3.60 10.23
CA ALA A 30 -0.30 3.67 9.10
C ALA A 30 -1.43 4.68 9.33
N ARG A 31 -2.00 4.74 10.54
CA ARG A 31 -2.98 5.79 10.91
C ARG A 31 -2.40 7.18 10.86
N ARG A 32 -1.17 7.37 11.35
CA ARG A 32 -0.50 8.68 11.30
C ARG A 32 -0.30 9.11 9.86
N LEU A 33 0.14 8.18 9.01
CA LEU A 33 0.30 8.43 7.58
C LEU A 33 -1.02 8.81 6.92
N ALA A 34 -2.07 8.00 7.11
CA ALA A 34 -3.40 8.24 6.53
C ALA A 34 -3.98 9.61 6.92
N LYS A 35 -3.77 10.06 8.16
CA LYS A 35 -4.21 11.39 8.63
C LYS A 35 -3.40 12.57 8.06
N SER A 36 -2.17 12.30 7.61
CA SER A 36 -1.23 13.33 7.13
C SER A 36 -1.16 13.43 5.61
N LEU A 37 -1.70 12.44 4.90
CA LEU A 37 -1.66 12.38 3.45
C LEU A 37 -2.68 13.38 2.87
N ASP A 38 -2.21 14.30 2.04
CA ASP A 38 -3.07 15.23 1.27
C ASP A 38 -3.50 14.59 -0.07
N ARG A 39 -3.97 13.34 0.00
CA ARG A 39 -4.56 12.59 -1.12
C ARG A 39 -5.40 11.43 -0.62
N ASP A 40 -6.28 10.94 -1.48
CA ASP A 40 -7.17 9.83 -1.15
C ASP A 40 -6.37 8.56 -0.83
N SER A 41 -6.69 7.96 0.32
CA SER A 41 -6.08 6.71 0.75
C SER A 41 -7.08 5.81 1.45
N THR A 42 -6.88 4.50 1.28
CA THR A 42 -7.64 3.47 1.98
C THR A 42 -6.71 2.71 2.92
N LEU A 43 -7.07 2.70 4.20
CA LEU A 43 -6.33 2.01 5.24
C LEU A 43 -6.81 0.56 5.37
N PHE A 44 -5.90 -0.39 5.20
CA PHE A 44 -6.11 -1.82 5.42
C PHE A 44 -5.39 -2.24 6.69
N ILE A 45 -6.14 -2.60 7.74
CA ILE A 45 -5.59 -3.00 9.04
C ILE A 45 -6.03 -4.42 9.39
N ASP A 46 -5.10 -5.24 9.87
CA ASP A 46 -5.45 -6.53 10.46
C ASP A 46 -6.47 -6.35 11.58
N ARG A 47 -7.56 -7.13 11.56
CA ARG A 47 -8.69 -6.97 12.47
C ARG A 47 -8.28 -6.95 13.95
N ARG A 48 -7.19 -7.62 14.33
CA ARG A 48 -6.68 -7.65 15.71
C ARG A 48 -6.20 -6.28 16.20
N PHE A 49 -5.89 -5.36 15.30
CA PHE A 49 -5.33 -4.05 15.61
C PHE A 49 -6.23 -2.90 15.19
N ARG A 50 -7.43 -3.16 14.65
CA ARG A 50 -8.40 -2.12 14.32
C ARG A 50 -8.87 -1.37 15.58
N GLU A 51 -9.00 -0.06 15.45
CA GLU A 51 -9.49 0.84 16.50
C GLU A 51 -10.77 1.56 16.04
N GLU A 52 -11.52 2.06 17.02
CA GLU A 52 -12.68 2.91 16.76
C GLU A 52 -12.22 4.24 16.12
N GLY A 53 -12.82 4.59 14.98
CA GLY A 53 -12.41 5.75 14.18
C GLY A 53 -11.40 5.45 13.06
N ASP A 54 -10.95 4.20 12.89
CA ASP A 54 -10.20 3.81 11.69
C ASP A 54 -11.07 3.94 10.45
N THR A 55 -10.68 4.85 9.56
CA THR A 55 -11.27 5.03 8.23
C THR A 55 -10.63 4.03 7.27
N GLY A 56 -11.35 2.97 6.91
CA GLY A 56 -10.86 1.95 5.99
C GLY A 56 -11.40 0.54 6.29
N GLU A 57 -10.71 -0.45 5.75
CA GLU A 57 -11.11 -1.86 5.81
C GLU A 57 -10.26 -2.65 6.81
N SER A 58 -10.92 -3.47 7.63
CA SER A 58 -10.22 -4.52 8.38
C SER A 58 -10.19 -5.83 7.61
N PHE A 59 -9.08 -6.55 7.69
CA PHE A 59 -8.94 -7.88 7.11
C PHE A 59 -8.53 -8.92 8.15
N ASP A 60 -8.75 -10.19 7.84
CA ASP A 60 -8.19 -11.33 8.57
C ASP A 60 -7.02 -11.93 7.77
N LEU A 61 -6.11 -12.63 8.45
CA LEU A 61 -5.06 -13.39 7.77
C LEU A 61 -5.65 -14.52 6.90
N PRO A 62 -5.02 -14.87 5.76
CA PRO A 62 -3.70 -14.43 5.30
C PRO A 62 -3.70 -13.04 4.63
N LEU A 63 -2.55 -12.35 4.65
CA LEU A 63 -2.40 -11.00 4.09
C LEU A 63 -2.41 -10.96 2.55
N ARG A 64 -2.03 -12.06 1.89
CA ARG A 64 -1.82 -12.10 0.43
C ARG A 64 -3.01 -11.59 -0.40
N PRO A 65 -4.27 -12.01 -0.16
CA PRO A 65 -5.41 -11.52 -0.95
C PRO A 65 -5.63 -10.01 -0.85
N VAL A 66 -5.30 -9.41 0.30
CA VAL A 66 -5.40 -7.95 0.50
C VAL A 66 -4.37 -7.23 -0.36
N VAL A 67 -3.14 -7.75 -0.42
CA VAL A 67 -2.07 -7.19 -1.25
C VAL A 67 -2.37 -7.38 -2.73
N GLU A 68 -2.88 -8.54 -3.15
CA GLU A 68 -3.29 -8.81 -4.54
C GLU A 68 -4.38 -7.83 -5.01
N ARG A 69 -5.41 -7.63 -4.19
CA ARG A 69 -6.47 -6.65 -4.48
C ARG A 69 -5.91 -5.22 -4.53
N ALA A 70 -5.11 -4.85 -3.53
CA ALA A 70 -4.53 -3.51 -3.47
C ALA A 70 -3.62 -3.22 -4.67
N PHE A 71 -2.83 -4.21 -5.10
CA PHE A 71 -1.93 -4.07 -6.25
C PHE A 71 -2.68 -3.86 -7.58
N ALA A 72 -3.88 -4.44 -7.70
CA ALA A 72 -4.70 -4.31 -8.90
C ALA A 72 -5.56 -3.03 -8.94
N GLU A 73 -5.95 -2.50 -7.78
CA GLU A 73 -6.97 -1.44 -7.69
C GLU A 73 -6.40 -0.04 -7.37
N PHE A 74 -5.18 0.04 -6.82
CA PHE A 74 -4.60 1.30 -6.34
C PHE A 74 -3.37 1.69 -7.15
N SER A 75 -3.14 3.00 -7.32
CA SER A 75 -1.95 3.50 -8.03
C SER A 75 -0.70 3.52 -7.16
N SER A 76 -0.86 3.40 -5.83
CA SER A 76 0.25 3.40 -4.87
C SER A 76 -0.05 2.52 -3.65
N LEU A 77 0.96 1.79 -3.17
CA LEU A 77 0.87 0.98 -1.95
C LEU A 77 1.94 1.43 -0.95
N VAL A 78 1.55 1.60 0.31
CA VAL A 78 2.47 1.76 1.44
C VAL A 78 2.28 0.58 2.39
N LEU A 79 3.27 -0.30 2.47
CA LEU A 79 3.21 -1.52 3.28
C LEU A 79 4.04 -1.37 4.55
N PHE A 80 3.37 -1.38 5.70
CA PHE A 80 3.99 -1.45 7.03
C PHE A 80 4.25 -2.91 7.41
N LEU A 81 5.31 -3.47 6.82
CA LEU A 81 5.74 -4.86 6.91
C LEU A 81 7.27 -4.91 6.82
N SER A 82 7.87 -6.03 7.23
CA SER A 82 9.30 -6.22 6.99
C SER A 82 9.60 -6.27 5.49
N ALA A 83 10.77 -5.76 5.09
CA ALA A 83 11.15 -5.70 3.67
C ALA A 83 11.06 -7.07 2.98
N GLY A 84 11.50 -8.13 3.67
CA GLY A 84 11.43 -9.49 3.15
C GLY A 84 9.99 -10.00 2.95
N ALA A 85 9.05 -9.63 3.82
CA ALA A 85 7.64 -9.97 3.66
C ALA A 85 7.02 -9.23 2.47
N THR A 86 7.28 -7.93 2.36
CA THR A 86 6.82 -7.09 1.25
C THR A 86 7.28 -7.64 -0.09
N ILE A 87 8.58 -7.93 -0.24
CA ILE A 87 9.13 -8.48 -1.50
C ILE A 87 8.48 -9.82 -1.84
N ARG A 88 8.34 -10.75 -0.89
CA ARG A 88 7.74 -12.07 -1.15
C ARG A 88 6.25 -12.01 -1.52
N LEU A 89 5.53 -10.99 -1.06
CA LEU A 89 4.13 -10.77 -1.39
C LEU A 89 3.96 -10.14 -2.77
N LEU A 90 4.82 -9.17 -3.12
CA LEU A 90 4.72 -8.41 -4.37
C LEU A 90 5.39 -9.10 -5.56
N ALA A 91 6.50 -9.83 -5.35
CA ALA A 91 7.25 -10.49 -6.42
C ALA A 91 6.41 -11.29 -7.44
N PRO A 92 5.39 -12.09 -7.04
CA PRO A 92 4.56 -12.82 -8.00
C PRO A 92 3.55 -11.94 -8.76
N LEU A 93 3.38 -10.67 -8.38
CA LEU A 93 2.41 -9.74 -8.96
C LEU A 93 3.04 -8.74 -9.95
N LEU A 94 4.37 -8.58 -9.90
CA LEU A 94 5.10 -7.62 -10.74
C LEU A 94 4.97 -8.00 -12.22
N GLU A 95 4.57 -7.04 -13.05
CA GLU A 95 4.48 -7.18 -14.50
C GLU A 95 5.51 -6.29 -15.19
N SER A 96 5.44 -4.97 -15.00
CA SER A 96 6.40 -4.03 -15.56
C SER A 96 6.38 -2.67 -14.87
N LYS A 97 7.51 -1.95 -14.93
CA LYS A 97 7.65 -0.59 -14.37
C LYS A 97 6.59 0.39 -14.88
N GLN A 98 6.05 0.17 -16.07
CA GLN A 98 5.08 1.06 -16.71
C GLN A 98 3.66 0.91 -16.16
N VAL A 99 3.33 -0.24 -15.58
CA VAL A 99 1.95 -0.58 -15.17
C VAL A 99 1.84 -0.92 -13.70
N ASP A 100 2.92 -1.40 -13.08
CA ASP A 100 2.93 -1.73 -11.65
C ASP A 100 2.72 -0.46 -10.81
N PRO A 101 1.95 -0.52 -9.71
CA PRO A 101 1.76 0.61 -8.82
C PRO A 101 3.07 1.02 -8.14
N ALA A 102 3.16 2.28 -7.72
CA ALA A 102 4.26 2.72 -6.88
C ALA A 102 4.20 1.99 -5.52
N VAL A 103 5.34 1.55 -5.00
CA VAL A 103 5.40 0.79 -3.74
C VAL A 103 6.39 1.44 -2.78
N VAL A 104 5.94 1.66 -1.55
CA VAL A 104 6.79 2.01 -0.40
C VAL A 104 6.69 0.91 0.65
N CYS A 105 7.84 0.41 1.10
CA CYS A 105 7.92 -0.48 2.25
C CYS A 105 8.41 0.32 3.46
N VAL A 106 7.69 0.22 4.58
CA VAL A 106 8.10 0.81 5.86
C VAL A 106 8.32 -0.33 6.85
N ASP A 107 9.59 -0.59 7.14
CA ASP A 107 10.02 -1.55 8.15
C ASP A 107 10.28 -0.82 9.47
N ASP A 108 9.92 -1.43 10.60
CA ASP A 108 10.04 -0.86 11.94
C ASP A 108 11.02 -1.62 12.85
N ALA A 109 11.85 -2.49 12.24
CA ALA A 109 12.94 -3.21 12.89
C ALA A 109 14.02 -2.30 13.50
#